data_AF-A0A7S2Z617-F1
#
_entry.id   AF-A0A7S2Z617-F1
#
_cell.length_a   1.000
_cell.length_b   1.000
_cell.length_c   1.000
_cell.angle_alpha   90.00
_cell.angle_beta   90.00
_cell.angle_gamma   90.00
#
_symmetry.space_group_name_H-M   'P 1'
#
loop_
_entity.id
_entity.type
_entity.pdbx_description
1 polymer ?
#
loop_
_entity_poly.entity_id
_entity_poly.type
_entity_poly.pdbx_seq_one_letter_code
_entity_poly.pdbx_strand_id
1 'polypeptide(L)'
;SGNLSVPKVTAEAWCFQNNEAGDGAAARGEGAMAGKVSLVLGAGNQNFLSLVDLLDRVFLHGEVVLLKHHPLRPFLYKPYEAILEPLLAAGYVAMVYDGGVMEAEKLVSHSSVGHVHVTGSEQTHNAIVRTLEGAGKGDEVAVTCELGCVTPWIVSNGKWTKAEIAFQSKILAFSKKLGA
;
A
#
# COMPACT_ATOMS: atom_id res chain seq x y z
N SER A 1 -16.58 -20.93 -4.14
CA SER A 1 -15.53 -20.95 -5.17
C SER A 1 -15.68 -19.71 -6.05
N GLY A 2 -15.05 -18.60 -5.65
CA GLY A 2 -14.99 -17.40 -6.48
C GLY A 2 -13.78 -17.49 -7.42
N ASN A 3 -14.00 -17.39 -8.73
CA ASN A 3 -12.91 -17.32 -9.70
C ASN A 3 -12.14 -16.02 -9.50
N LEU A 4 -10.89 -16.12 -9.04
CA LEU A 4 -9.91 -15.04 -9.16
C LEU A 4 -9.75 -14.73 -10.65
N SER A 5 -9.67 -13.45 -11.02
CA SER A 5 -9.68 -12.94 -12.40
C SER A 5 -8.46 -13.33 -13.26
N VAL A 6 -7.64 -14.28 -12.80
CA VAL A 6 -6.50 -14.83 -13.54
C VAL A 6 -6.78 -16.32 -13.81
N PRO A 7 -7.25 -16.70 -15.02
CA PRO A 7 -7.59 -18.09 -15.28
C PRO A 7 -6.37 -19.00 -15.08
N LYS A 8 -6.55 -20.07 -14.28
CA LYS A 8 -5.56 -21.13 -13.98
C LYS A 8 -4.42 -20.75 -13.02
N VAL A 9 -4.58 -19.74 -12.16
CA VAL A 9 -3.60 -19.46 -11.09
C VAL A 9 -4.11 -20.02 -9.76
N THR A 10 -3.27 -20.82 -9.10
CA THR A 10 -3.46 -21.26 -7.71
C THR A 10 -2.42 -20.52 -6.88
N ALA A 11 -2.85 -19.86 -5.81
CA ALA A 11 -1.96 -19.18 -4.87
C ALA A 11 -2.10 -19.84 -3.50
N GLU A 12 -0.98 -20.10 -2.84
CA GLU A 12 -0.93 -20.65 -1.49
C GLU A 12 -0.11 -19.70 -0.63
N ALA A 13 -0.68 -19.27 0.50
CA ALA A 13 0.03 -18.49 1.51
C ALA A 13 0.48 -19.43 2.63
N TRP A 14 1.78 -19.44 2.91
CA TRP A 14 2.38 -20.28 3.94
C TRP A 14 2.89 -19.41 5.09
N CYS A 15 2.29 -19.54 6.26
CA CYS A 15 2.83 -18.96 7.50
C CYS A 15 3.67 -20.03 8.20
N PHE A 16 5.01 -19.89 8.14
CA PHE A 16 5.90 -20.74 8.89
C PHE A 16 5.88 -20.34 10.36
N GLN A 17 5.50 -21.26 11.24
CA GLN A 17 5.70 -21.08 12.67
C GLN A 17 7.20 -21.15 12.94
N ASN A 18 7.82 -20.03 13.29
CA ASN A 18 9.15 -20.08 13.89
C ASN A 18 8.99 -20.77 15.26
N ASN A 19 9.36 -22.05 15.29
CA ASN A 19 9.58 -22.80 16.51
C ASN A 19 10.81 -22.21 17.20
N GLU A 20 10.61 -21.21 18.06
CA GLU A 20 11.14 -21.14 19.43
C GLU A 20 10.25 -20.17 20.21
N ALA A 21 9.66 -20.65 21.29
CA ALA A 21 8.91 -19.83 22.23
C ALA A 21 9.87 -18.92 23.01
N GLY A 22 10.29 -17.83 22.38
CA GLY A 22 10.89 -16.66 23.03
C GLY A 22 10.16 -15.45 22.49
N ASP A 23 9.21 -14.92 23.27
CA ASP A 23 8.39 -13.74 22.99
C ASP A 23 8.06 -13.51 21.51
N GLY A 24 6.93 -14.08 21.07
CA GLY A 24 6.34 -13.89 19.73
C GLY A 24 5.89 -12.45 19.41
N ALA A 25 6.55 -11.44 19.96
CA ALA A 25 6.67 -10.16 19.32
C ALA A 25 7.65 -10.35 18.15
N ALA A 26 7.14 -10.76 16.98
CA ALA A 26 7.79 -10.37 15.72
C ALA A 26 8.20 -8.91 15.90
N ALA A 27 9.50 -8.63 15.81
CA ALA A 27 10.07 -7.32 16.14
C ALA A 27 9.14 -6.26 15.56
N ARG A 28 8.36 -5.61 16.43
CA ARG A 28 7.35 -4.63 16.01
C ARG A 28 8.15 -3.63 15.20
N GLY A 29 7.86 -3.53 13.90
CA GLY A 29 8.53 -2.56 13.06
C GLY A 29 8.41 -1.22 13.75
N GLU A 30 9.47 -0.40 13.72
CA GLU A 30 9.44 0.96 14.24
C GLU A 30 8.20 1.68 13.63
N GLY A 31 7.10 1.77 14.39
CA GLY A 31 5.79 2.20 13.87
C GLY A 31 4.57 1.48 14.45
N ALA A 32 4.68 0.20 14.82
CA ALA A 32 3.53 -0.55 15.35
C ALA A 32 3.16 -0.12 16.78
N MET A 33 2.26 0.85 16.87
CA MET A 33 1.71 1.36 18.12
C MET A 33 0.69 0.37 18.72
N ALA A 34 0.96 -0.10 19.94
CA ALA A 34 0.08 -1.05 20.62
C ALA A 34 -1.36 -0.50 20.74
N GLY A 35 -2.35 -1.31 20.33
CA GLY A 35 -3.77 -0.92 20.38
C GLY A 35 -4.20 0.10 19.33
N LYS A 36 -3.36 0.40 18.34
CA LYS A 36 -3.70 1.26 17.19
C LYS A 36 -3.85 0.45 15.91
N VAL A 37 -4.52 1.06 14.94
CA VAL A 37 -4.73 0.55 13.58
C VAL A 37 -3.90 1.38 12.59
N SER A 38 -3.37 0.68 11.59
CA SER A 38 -2.72 1.23 10.42
C SER A 38 -3.76 1.44 9.32
N LEU A 39 -4.02 2.68 8.94
CA LEU A 39 -4.94 3.03 7.88
C LEU A 39 -4.20 3.05 6.54
N VAL A 40 -4.52 2.13 5.64
CA VAL A 40 -4.02 2.13 4.26
C VAL A 40 -5.07 2.77 3.35
N LEU A 41 -4.69 3.86 2.69
CA LEU A 41 -5.52 4.52 1.70
C LEU A 41 -5.15 3.98 0.32
N GLY A 42 -6.02 3.15 -0.25
CA GLY A 42 -5.74 2.39 -1.45
C GLY A 42 -5.41 3.24 -2.67
N ALA A 43 -4.39 2.81 -3.42
CA ALA A 43 -3.91 3.45 -4.64
C ALA A 43 -4.94 3.43 -5.79
N GLY A 44 -4.93 4.50 -6.58
CA GLY A 44 -5.81 4.67 -7.74
C GLY A 44 -5.23 4.22 -9.08
N ASN A 45 -3.91 4.06 -9.19
CA ASN A 45 -3.17 3.86 -10.44
C ASN A 45 -2.99 2.37 -10.82
N GLN A 46 -2.72 1.48 -9.87
CA GLN A 46 -2.53 0.05 -10.13
C GLN A 46 -3.38 -0.81 -9.19
N ASN A 47 -3.91 -1.91 -9.72
CA ASN A 47 -4.78 -2.79 -8.94
C ASN A 47 -4.05 -3.32 -7.71
N PHE A 48 -2.87 -3.90 -7.89
CA PHE A 48 -2.18 -4.67 -6.85
C PHE A 48 -1.56 -3.83 -5.73
N LEU A 49 -1.33 -2.52 -5.94
CA LEU A 49 -0.61 -1.69 -4.97
C LEU A 49 -1.29 -1.66 -3.60
N SER A 50 -2.62 -1.50 -3.58
CA SER A 50 -3.36 -1.51 -2.30
C SER A 50 -3.21 -2.82 -1.52
N LEU A 51 -3.01 -3.95 -2.22
CA LEU A 51 -2.78 -5.24 -1.59
C LEU A 51 -1.34 -5.34 -1.08
N VAL A 52 -0.36 -4.89 -1.86
CA VAL A 52 1.06 -4.87 -1.46
C VAL A 52 1.25 -3.98 -0.24
N ASP A 53 0.74 -2.76 -0.25
CA ASP A 53 0.84 -1.81 0.86
C ASP A 53 0.25 -2.42 2.14
N LEU A 54 -0.91 -3.07 2.05
CA LEU A 54 -1.53 -3.77 3.18
C LEU A 54 -0.66 -4.92 3.69
N LEU A 55 -0.18 -5.80 2.81
CA LEU A 55 0.58 -6.98 3.20
C LEU A 55 1.92 -6.59 3.81
N ASP A 56 2.54 -5.54 3.29
CA ASP A 56 3.75 -4.94 3.83
C ASP A 56 3.51 -4.44 5.27
N ARG A 57 2.41 -3.72 5.53
CA ARG A 57 2.05 -3.30 6.90
C ARG A 57 1.78 -4.48 7.84
N VAL A 58 1.08 -5.51 7.39
CA VAL A 58 0.78 -6.69 8.21
C VAL A 58 2.06 -7.49 8.52
N PHE A 59 2.83 -7.86 7.50
CA PHE A 59 3.90 -8.85 7.65
C PHE A 59 5.27 -8.27 7.97
N LEU A 60 5.60 -7.08 7.43
CA LEU A 60 6.88 -6.45 7.71
C LEU A 60 6.83 -5.52 8.93
N HIS A 61 5.66 -4.93 9.20
CA HIS A 61 5.51 -4.01 10.34
C HIS A 61 4.73 -4.61 11.51
N GLY A 62 4.02 -5.74 11.34
CA GLY A 62 3.26 -6.38 12.41
C GLY A 62 2.03 -5.59 12.83
N GLU A 63 1.43 -4.83 11.91
CA GLU A 63 0.31 -3.93 12.18
C GLU A 63 -1.05 -4.57 11.87
N VAL A 64 -2.09 -4.14 12.60
CA VAL A 64 -3.49 -4.39 12.21
C VAL A 64 -3.91 -3.32 11.23
N VAL A 65 -4.45 -3.73 10.07
CA VAL A 65 -4.67 -2.83 8.93
C VAL A 65 -6.15 -2.63 8.65
N LEU A 66 -6.55 -1.37 8.47
CA LEU A 66 -7.79 -1.00 7.81
C LEU A 66 -7.46 -0.49 6.40
N LEU A 67 -7.90 -1.21 5.36
CA LEU A 67 -7.78 -0.75 3.98
C LEU A 67 -9.05 -0.02 3.54
N LYS A 68 -8.91 1.27 3.19
CA LYS A 68 -9.95 2.03 2.49
C LYS A 68 -9.70 1.97 1.00
N HIS A 69 -10.59 1.32 0.25
CA HIS A 69 -10.46 1.18 -1.19
C HIS A 69 -10.49 2.55 -1.91
N HIS A 70 -9.76 2.65 -3.03
CA HIS A 70 -9.84 3.81 -3.91
C HIS A 70 -11.23 3.88 -4.58
N PRO A 71 -11.86 5.08 -4.73
CA PRO A 71 -13.20 5.22 -5.33
C PRO A 71 -13.31 4.71 -6.76
N LEU A 72 -12.21 4.69 -7.51
CA LEU A 72 -12.16 4.13 -8.87
C LEU A 72 -12.06 2.59 -8.93
N ARG A 73 -11.82 1.93 -7.79
CA ARG A 73 -11.56 0.49 -7.72
C ARG A 73 -12.41 -0.27 -6.68
N PRO A 74 -13.72 0.01 -6.54
CA PRO A 74 -14.57 -0.73 -5.61
C PRO A 74 -14.67 -2.21 -5.98
N PHE A 75 -14.50 -2.55 -7.26
CA PHE A 75 -14.51 -3.91 -7.78
C PHE A 75 -13.39 -4.80 -7.19
N LEU A 76 -12.35 -4.23 -6.57
CA LEU A 76 -11.28 -4.99 -5.93
C LEU A 76 -11.65 -5.55 -4.55
N TYR A 77 -12.73 -5.08 -3.94
CA TYR A 77 -13.13 -5.54 -2.61
C TYR A 77 -13.34 -7.06 -2.58
N LYS A 78 -14.11 -7.62 -3.52
CA LYS A 78 -14.41 -9.06 -3.56
C LYS A 78 -13.21 -9.96 -3.86
N PRO A 79 -12.35 -9.63 -4.84
CA PRO A 79 -11.08 -10.33 -4.99
C PRO A 79 -10.21 -10.27 -3.73
N TYR A 80 -10.11 -9.11 -3.07
CA TYR A 80 -9.29 -8.96 -1.87
C TYR A 80 -9.87 -9.73 -0.69
N GLU A 81 -11.20 -9.75 -0.55
CA GLU A 81 -11.90 -10.54 0.47
C GLU A 81 -11.55 -12.02 0.37
N ALA A 82 -11.47 -12.55 -0.87
CA ALA A 82 -11.07 -13.93 -1.09
C ALA A 82 -9.58 -14.18 -0.82
N ILE A 83 -8.69 -13.24 -1.21
CA ILE A 83 -7.24 -13.37 -1.02
C ILE A 83 -6.86 -13.24 0.45
N LEU A 84 -7.51 -12.32 1.17
CA LEU A 84 -7.20 -11.94 2.54
C LEU A 84 -8.08 -12.65 3.58
N GLU A 85 -8.88 -13.64 3.17
CA GLU A 85 -9.83 -14.35 4.03
C GLU A 85 -9.22 -14.79 5.37
N PRO A 86 -8.01 -15.40 5.42
CA PRO A 86 -7.42 -15.81 6.70
C PRO A 86 -7.08 -14.63 7.62
N LEU A 87 -6.67 -13.49 7.05
CA LEU A 87 -6.31 -12.29 7.80
C LEU A 87 -7.55 -11.51 8.27
N LEU A 88 -8.61 -11.51 7.46
CA LEU A 88 -9.93 -10.97 7.82
C LEU A 88 -10.54 -11.78 8.97
N ALA A 89 -10.54 -13.12 8.85
CA ALA A 89 -11.08 -14.01 9.87
C ALA A 89 -10.33 -13.92 11.19
N ALA A 90 -9.01 -13.73 11.14
CA ALA A 90 -8.18 -13.52 12.33
C ALA A 90 -8.24 -12.08 12.88
N GLY A 91 -8.90 -11.15 12.21
CA GLY A 91 -9.06 -9.75 12.66
C GLY A 91 -7.81 -8.88 12.47
N TYR A 92 -6.81 -9.33 11.71
CA TYR A 92 -5.63 -8.53 11.38
C TYR A 92 -5.91 -7.49 10.28
N VAL A 93 -6.93 -7.73 9.48
CA VAL A 93 -7.32 -6.86 8.37
C VAL A 93 -8.81 -6.55 8.47
N ALA A 94 -9.17 -5.32 8.13
CA ALA A 94 -10.53 -4.93 7.75
C ALA A 94 -10.48 -4.10 6.46
N MET A 95 -11.58 -4.09 5.70
CA MET A 95 -11.68 -3.34 4.45
C MET A 95 -12.98 -2.57 4.37
N VAL A 96 -12.91 -1.35 3.85
CA VAL A 96 -14.06 -0.47 3.63
C VAL A 96 -14.06 0.12 2.23
N TYR A 97 -15.25 0.37 1.68
CA TYR A 97 -15.40 1.13 0.45
C TYR A 97 -15.07 2.61 0.67
N ASP A 98 -14.85 3.34 -0.41
CA ASP A 98 -14.79 4.79 -0.34
C ASP A 98 -16.17 5.37 -0.02
N GLY A 99 -16.27 6.16 1.05
CA GLY A 99 -17.45 6.94 1.42
C GLY A 99 -17.31 8.45 1.18
N GLY A 100 -16.32 8.84 0.37
CA GLY A 100 -16.00 10.24 0.09
C GLY A 100 -15.11 10.93 1.12
N VAL A 101 -14.84 12.21 0.86
CA VAL A 101 -13.80 12.99 1.56
C VAL A 101 -14.07 13.11 3.06
N MET A 102 -15.31 13.45 3.46
CA MET A 102 -15.64 13.59 4.89
C MET A 102 -15.46 12.30 5.68
N GLU A 103 -15.73 11.14 5.07
CA GLU A 103 -15.49 9.85 5.73
C GLU A 103 -14.00 9.55 5.82
N ALA A 104 -13.24 9.82 4.76
CA ALA A 104 -11.79 9.67 4.77
C ALA A 104 -11.12 10.54 5.84
N GLU A 105 -11.54 11.80 5.99
CA GLU A 105 -11.02 12.71 7.03
C GLU A 105 -11.35 12.20 8.44
N LYS A 106 -12.56 11.67 8.66
CA LYS A 106 -12.95 11.05 9.93
C LYS A 106 -12.12 9.79 10.23
N LEU A 107 -11.86 8.96 9.22
CA LEU A 107 -11.00 7.78 9.39
C LEU A 107 -9.58 8.19 9.77
N VAL A 108 -8.98 9.14 9.04
CA VAL A 108 -7.62 9.64 9.30
C VAL A 108 -7.49 10.23 10.71
N SER A 109 -8.45 11.03 11.14
CA SER A 109 -8.44 11.66 12.47
C SER A 109 -8.88 10.74 13.61
N HIS A 110 -9.37 9.52 13.32
CA HIS A 110 -9.93 8.63 14.32
C HIS A 110 -8.93 8.29 15.43
N SER A 111 -9.39 8.21 16.68
CA SER A 111 -8.52 8.01 17.85
C SER A 111 -7.77 6.67 17.82
N SER A 112 -8.36 5.63 17.23
CA SER A 112 -7.71 4.31 17.05
C SER A 112 -6.66 4.28 15.94
N VAL A 113 -6.58 5.28 15.06
CA VAL A 113 -5.55 5.33 14.02
C VAL A 113 -4.25 5.86 14.60
N GLY A 114 -3.20 5.08 14.49
CA GLY A 114 -1.82 5.42 14.91
C GLY A 114 -0.83 5.50 13.75
N HIS A 115 -1.20 5.01 12.57
CA HIS A 115 -0.41 5.12 11.35
C HIS A 115 -1.32 5.31 10.14
N VAL A 116 -0.88 6.11 9.16
CA VAL A 116 -1.55 6.26 7.86
C VAL A 116 -0.54 6.03 6.75
N HIS A 117 -0.85 5.10 5.84
CA HIS A 117 -0.12 4.90 4.60
C HIS A 117 -0.95 5.38 3.41
N VAL A 118 -0.31 6.11 2.48
CA VAL A 118 -0.93 6.51 1.22
C VAL A 118 -0.01 6.29 0.03
N THR A 119 -0.52 5.59 -0.97
CA THR A 119 0.10 5.52 -2.30
C THR A 119 -0.71 6.39 -3.25
N GLY A 120 -0.16 7.53 -3.67
CA GLY A 120 -0.94 8.51 -4.40
C GLY A 120 -0.23 9.84 -4.70
N SER A 121 -1.01 10.92 -4.66
CA SER A 121 -0.51 12.26 -5.01
C SER A 121 -0.04 13.02 -3.78
N GLU A 122 0.88 13.97 -4.00
CA GLU A 122 1.32 14.90 -2.97
C GLU A 122 0.14 15.69 -2.37
N GLN A 123 -0.88 16.00 -3.17
CA GLN A 123 -2.09 16.68 -2.71
C GLN A 123 -2.85 15.84 -1.67
N THR A 124 -2.98 14.52 -1.90
CA THR A 124 -3.64 13.62 -0.95
C THR A 124 -2.83 13.49 0.33
N HIS A 125 -1.51 13.33 0.22
CA HIS A 125 -0.61 13.34 1.39
C HIS A 125 -0.77 14.60 2.23
N ASN A 126 -0.70 15.77 1.59
CA ASN A 126 -0.82 17.05 2.28
C ASN A 126 -2.21 17.25 2.91
N ALA A 127 -3.28 16.71 2.31
CA ALA A 127 -4.61 16.72 2.91
C ALA A 127 -4.64 15.87 4.20
N ILE A 128 -4.05 14.68 4.20
CA ILE A 128 -3.95 13.80 5.38
C ILE A 128 -3.22 14.51 6.52
N VAL A 129 -2.06 15.11 6.23
CA VAL A 129 -1.27 15.85 7.23
C VAL A 129 -2.10 16.97 7.85
N ARG A 130 -2.77 17.78 7.01
CA ARG A 130 -3.66 18.86 7.50
C ARG A 130 -4.81 18.34 8.36
N THR A 131 -5.41 17.21 7.99
CA THR A 131 -6.47 16.58 8.79
C THR A 131 -5.95 16.15 10.16
N LEU A 132 -4.74 15.60 10.24
CA LEU A 132 -4.11 15.20 11.49
C LEU A 132 -3.74 16.41 12.36
N GLU A 133 -3.15 17.45 11.77
CA GLU A 133 -2.83 18.71 12.45
C GLU A 133 -4.09 19.37 13.00
N GLY A 134 -5.15 19.47 12.20
CA GLY A 134 -6.44 20.04 12.63
C GLY A 134 -7.12 19.25 13.74
N ALA A 135 -6.81 17.95 13.87
CA ALA A 135 -7.26 17.09 14.96
C ALA A 135 -6.31 17.09 16.17
N GLY A 136 -5.19 17.83 16.14
CA GLY A 136 -4.19 17.85 17.20
C GLY A 136 -3.33 16.59 17.28
N LYS A 137 -3.25 15.80 16.19
CA LYS A 137 -2.58 14.49 16.13
C LYS A 137 -1.36 14.46 15.18
N GLY A 138 -0.91 15.62 14.70
CA GLY A 138 0.17 15.72 13.69
C GLY A 138 1.47 15.01 14.08
N ASP A 139 1.81 15.03 15.37
CA ASP A 139 3.02 14.38 15.90
C ASP A 139 2.74 12.99 16.51
N GLU A 140 1.46 12.61 16.66
CA GLU A 140 1.05 11.34 17.29
C GLU A 140 0.86 10.21 16.28
N VAL A 141 0.53 10.54 15.04
CA VAL A 141 0.19 9.59 13.99
C VAL A 141 1.29 9.60 12.94
N ALA A 142 1.98 8.47 12.80
CA ALA A 142 3.00 8.31 11.77
C ALA A 142 2.34 8.29 10.38
N VAL A 143 2.90 9.04 9.43
CA VAL A 143 2.44 9.07 8.04
C VAL A 143 3.56 8.57 7.14
N THR A 144 3.25 7.56 6.32
CA THR A 144 4.14 7.08 5.26
C THR A 144 3.46 7.22 3.91
N CYS A 145 4.26 7.41 2.86
CA CYS A 145 3.70 7.52 1.51
C CYS A 145 4.64 7.01 0.42
N GLU A 146 4.03 6.51 -0.65
CA GLU A 146 4.65 6.37 -1.97
C GLU A 146 3.98 7.40 -2.88
N LEU A 147 4.75 8.40 -3.30
CA LEU A 147 4.27 9.49 -4.13
C LEU A 147 4.88 9.38 -5.52
N GLY A 148 4.09 9.77 -6.52
CA GLY A 148 4.57 9.83 -7.89
C GLY A 148 5.90 10.58 -8.00
N CYS A 149 6.85 10.00 -8.72
CA CYS A 149 8.17 10.59 -8.94
C CYS A 149 8.35 11.04 -10.39
N VAL A 150 9.28 11.98 -10.60
CA VAL A 150 9.82 12.29 -11.92
C VAL A 150 11.14 11.55 -12.05
N THR A 151 11.18 10.46 -12.82
CA THR A 151 12.40 9.66 -13.02
C THR A 151 13.28 10.28 -14.12
N PRO A 152 14.45 10.88 -13.78
CA PRO A 152 15.35 11.41 -14.79
C PRO A 152 16.08 10.28 -15.51
N TRP A 153 16.35 10.49 -16.80
CA TRP A 153 17.20 9.62 -17.61
C TRP A 153 18.46 10.39 -18.01
N ILE A 154 19.62 9.84 -17.68
CA ILE A 154 20.92 10.44 -18.01
C ILE A 154 21.53 9.66 -19.17
N VAL A 155 21.78 10.34 -20.27
CA VAL A 155 22.52 9.80 -21.42
C VAL A 155 23.90 10.44 -21.43
N SER A 156 24.94 9.64 -21.22
CA SER A 156 26.32 10.14 -21.14
C SER A 156 26.97 10.29 -22.51
N ASN A 157 27.90 11.24 -22.64
CA ASN A 157 28.66 11.52 -23.86
C ASN A 157 29.81 10.51 -24.11
N GLY A 158 29.62 9.24 -23.72
CA GLY A 158 30.58 8.16 -23.96
C GLY A 158 30.66 7.74 -25.43
N LYS A 159 31.59 6.84 -25.74
CA LYS A 159 31.59 6.16 -27.05
C LYS A 159 30.56 5.04 -27.00
N TRP A 160 29.57 5.11 -27.88
CA TRP A 160 28.52 4.10 -28.01
C TRP A 160 28.58 3.46 -29.39
N THR A 161 28.44 2.15 -29.43
CA THR A 161 28.19 1.43 -30.67
C THR A 161 26.75 1.68 -31.14
N LYS A 162 26.49 1.51 -32.44
CA LYS A 162 25.13 1.62 -33.00
C LYS A 162 24.14 0.64 -32.33
N ALA A 163 24.61 -0.54 -31.94
CA ALA A 163 23.80 -1.56 -31.28
C ALA A 163 23.37 -1.11 -29.87
N GLU A 164 24.28 -0.53 -29.09
CA GLU A 164 23.97 -0.02 -27.76
C GLU A 164 23.00 1.16 -27.82
N ILE A 165 23.19 2.09 -28.77
CA ILE A 165 22.25 3.20 -29.00
C ILE A 165 20.85 2.66 -29.30
N ALA A 166 20.75 1.68 -30.20
CA ALA A 166 19.47 1.09 -30.58
C ALA A 166 18.80 0.36 -29.40
N PHE A 167 19.59 -0.33 -28.58
CA PHE A 167 19.10 -0.98 -27.36
C PHE A 167 18.58 0.04 -26.34
N GLN A 168 19.38 1.04 -25.97
CA GLN A 168 19.00 2.04 -24.97
C GLN A 168 17.81 2.89 -25.43
N SER A 169 17.73 3.20 -26.73
CA SER A 169 16.59 3.91 -27.31
C SER A 169 15.29 3.13 -27.18
N LYS A 170 15.33 1.79 -27.33
CA LYS A 170 14.16 0.94 -27.10
C LYS A 170 13.76 0.95 -25.63
N ILE A 171 14.71 0.79 -24.71
CA ILE A 171 14.44 0.82 -23.26
C ILE A 171 13.76 2.15 -22.88
N LEU A 172 14.32 3.29 -23.31
CA LEU A 172 13.73 4.62 -23.08
C LEU A 172 12.29 4.71 -23.60
N ALA A 173 12.06 4.28 -24.85
CA ALA A 173 10.72 4.31 -25.45
C ALA A 173 9.73 3.39 -24.72
N PHE A 174 10.16 2.19 -24.34
CA PHE A 174 9.33 1.24 -23.58
C PHE A 174 8.99 1.76 -22.20
N SER A 175 9.97 2.27 -21.45
CA SER A 175 9.76 2.82 -20.11
C SER A 175 8.79 3.98 -20.12
N LYS A 176 8.80 4.83 -21.16
CA LYS A 176 7.82 5.93 -21.27
C LYS A 176 6.43 5.49 -21.70
N LYS A 177 6.33 4.46 -22.54
CA LYS A 177 5.07 4.03 -23.17
C LYS A 177 4.31 2.96 -22.38
N LEU A 178 5.02 2.11 -21.64
CA LEU A 178 4.45 1.03 -20.82
C LEU A 178 4.50 1.33 -19.30
N GLY A 179 5.25 2.37 -18.89
CA GLY A 179 5.33 2.81 -17.48
C GLY A 179 4.20 3.75 -17.05
N ALA A 180 3.05 3.72 -17.72
CA ALA A 180 1.85 4.49 -17.37
C ALA A 180 0.71 3.54 -16.97
#